data_AF-X0HQ79-F1
#
_entry.id   AF-X0HQ79-F1
#
_cell.length_a   1.000
_cell.length_b   1.000
_cell.length_c   1.000
_cell.angle_alpha   90.00
_cell.angle_beta   90.00
_cell.angle_gamma   90.00
#
_symmetry.space_group_name_H-M   'P 1'
#
loop_
_entity.id
_entity.type
_entity.pdbx_description
1 polymer ?
#
loop_
_entity_poly.entity_id
_entity_poly.type
_entity_poly.pdbx_seq_one_letter_code
_entity_poly.pdbx_strand_id
1 'polypeptide(L)'
;MASSSDAALTLTSTAICVALIVARCFYRLIFRCHIHTTCHRRWRIDDFYMTIAVLPLIGRAVCILLSFTLNPDHTYDPATEAEAQTWGQSVESIDGDRELSHKLLIPARIFYAMFLWCLKLGLLAFYSRFIDVFRWGKLVTDALWWFIIATFIAVFITILAECRPLSLLWALNYDDTKVACNRAVGNLILMAVCNIIINIALIILPFPMLRHLRLDIKEKVQLGFLFSVGAVLVAITILRIPLILNESVSQRSRSMWASIEILCACIVSNTPFFYALVKDMKRQHDDRPERSPSNATNPGDLDFYDLQSLPSSAGVQVPVRSSPETSKCTIRYLEHV
;
A
#
# COMPACT_ATOMS: atom_id res chain seq x y z
N MET A 1 -0.08 31.95 10.51
CA MET A 1 0.81 30.75 10.49
C MET A 1 -0.09 29.53 10.59
N ALA A 2 -0.01 28.56 9.67
CA ALA A 2 -0.71 27.29 9.85
C ALA A 2 -0.31 26.71 11.22
N SER A 3 -1.26 26.13 11.97
CA SER A 3 -0.89 25.41 13.19
C SER A 3 0.16 24.37 12.81
N SER A 4 1.35 24.49 13.39
CA SER A 4 2.49 23.61 13.11
C SER A 4 2.11 22.11 13.18
N SER A 5 1.08 21.78 13.96
CA SER A 5 0.52 20.43 14.11
C SER A 5 -0.01 19.82 12.81
N ASP A 6 -0.75 20.56 11.98
CA ASP A 6 -1.47 19.98 10.84
C ASP A 6 -0.53 19.72 9.66
N ALA A 7 0.37 20.68 9.43
CA ALA A 7 1.47 20.54 8.49
C ALA A 7 2.41 19.41 8.92
N ALA A 8 2.75 19.32 10.22
CA ALA A 8 3.57 18.24 10.75
C ALA A 8 2.90 16.87 10.55
N LEU A 9 1.59 16.74 10.77
CA LEU A 9 0.88 15.48 10.54
C LEU A 9 0.92 15.07 9.06
N THR A 10 0.72 16.00 8.14
CA THR A 10 0.77 15.73 6.70
C THR A 10 2.17 15.29 6.28
N LEU A 11 3.21 15.97 6.78
CA LEU A 11 4.61 15.65 6.48
C LEU A 11 5.02 14.30 7.06
N THR A 12 4.74 14.07 8.34
CA THR A 12 5.09 12.82 9.03
C THR A 12 4.39 11.62 8.42
N SER A 13 3.08 11.69 8.17
CA SER A 13 2.34 10.61 7.51
C SER A 13 2.90 10.32 6.11
N THR A 14 3.19 11.36 5.32
CA THR A 14 3.80 11.23 3.99
C THR A 14 5.17 10.58 4.06
N ALA A 15 6.04 11.06 4.95
CA ALA A 15 7.39 10.54 5.13
C ALA A 15 7.39 9.06 5.53
N ILE A 16 6.51 8.66 6.47
CA ILE A 16 6.36 7.26 6.86
C ILE A 16 5.91 6.41 5.67
N CYS A 17 4.90 6.86 4.91
CA CYS A 17 4.40 6.13 3.75
C CYS A 17 5.47 5.97 2.66
N VAL A 18 6.22 7.04 2.36
CA VAL A 18 7.34 7.00 1.41
C VAL A 18 8.43 6.05 1.90
N ALA A 19 8.81 6.11 3.18
CA ALA A 19 9.80 5.21 3.76
C ALA A 19 9.39 3.75 3.65
N LEU A 20 8.11 3.41 3.91
CA LEU A 20 7.59 2.05 3.75
C LEU A 20 7.67 1.56 2.30
N ILE A 21 7.28 2.40 1.33
CA ILE A 21 7.32 2.06 -0.09
C ILE A 21 8.77 1.91 -0.57
N VAL A 22 9.66 2.84 -0.19
CA VAL A 22 11.08 2.78 -0.54
C VAL A 22 11.74 1.56 0.10
N ALA A 23 11.47 1.25 1.36
CA ALA A 23 11.99 0.06 2.02
C ALA A 23 11.56 -1.22 1.30
N ARG A 24 10.30 -1.31 0.85
CA ARG A 24 9.79 -2.41 0.03
C ARG A 24 10.55 -2.52 -1.31
N CYS A 25 10.70 -1.42 -2.03
CA CYS A 25 11.42 -1.40 -3.31
C CYS A 25 12.89 -1.76 -3.15
N PHE A 26 13.55 -1.18 -2.15
CA PHE A 26 14.97 -1.42 -1.82
C PHE A 26 15.23 -2.87 -1.44
N TYR A 27 14.38 -3.46 -0.58
CA TYR A 27 14.49 -4.86 -0.22
C TYR A 27 14.45 -5.77 -1.45
N ARG A 28 13.52 -5.52 -2.38
CA ARG A 28 13.42 -6.31 -3.61
C ARG A 28 14.61 -6.13 -4.54
N LEU A 29 15.20 -4.94 -4.59
CA LEU A 29 16.42 -4.68 -5.35
C LEU A 29 17.62 -5.44 -4.75
N ILE A 30 17.80 -5.43 -3.43
CA ILE A 30 18.91 -6.15 -2.77
C ILE A 30 18.75 -7.66 -2.88
N PHE A 31 17.57 -8.19 -2.55
CA PHE A 31 17.35 -9.65 -2.58
C PHE A 31 17.41 -10.20 -4.02
N ARG A 32 17.12 -9.37 -5.03
CA ARG A 32 17.39 -9.68 -6.44
C ARG A 32 18.89 -9.84 -6.71
N CYS A 33 19.74 -8.98 -6.14
CA CYS A 33 21.18 -9.07 -6.33
C CYS A 33 21.81 -10.24 -5.56
N HIS A 34 21.26 -10.61 -4.40
CA HIS A 34 21.90 -11.59 -3.51
C HIS A 34 21.55 -13.05 -3.81
N ILE A 35 20.44 -13.34 -4.51
CA ILE A 35 19.91 -14.72 -4.59
C ILE A 35 20.04 -15.42 -5.95
N HIS A 36 20.30 -14.75 -7.08
CA HIS A 36 20.62 -15.47 -8.33
C HIS A 36 21.13 -14.59 -9.47
N THR A 37 22.32 -14.90 -9.99
CA THR A 37 22.82 -14.57 -11.34
C THR A 37 22.04 -15.27 -12.47
N THR A 38 20.90 -15.93 -12.19
CA THR A 38 20.21 -16.78 -13.17
C THR A 38 18.69 -16.87 -13.04
N CYS A 39 18.03 -16.03 -12.21
CA CYS A 39 16.57 -16.09 -12.07
C CYS A 39 15.93 -14.72 -12.31
N HIS A 40 15.34 -14.59 -13.51
CA HIS A 40 14.64 -13.44 -14.04
C HIS A 40 13.31 -13.17 -13.30
N ARG A 41 13.33 -12.95 -11.97
CA ARG A 41 12.10 -12.64 -11.23
C ARG A 41 11.75 -11.16 -11.45
N ARG A 42 10.95 -10.92 -12.49
CA ARG A 42 10.42 -9.62 -12.95
C ARG A 42 9.93 -8.75 -11.78
N TRP A 43 10.11 -7.43 -11.93
CA TRP A 43 9.32 -6.42 -11.20
C TRP A 43 7.85 -6.83 -11.23
N ARG A 44 7.23 -6.93 -10.06
CA ARG A 44 5.87 -7.42 -9.94
C ARG A 44 4.89 -6.27 -10.10
N ILE A 45 3.71 -6.57 -10.63
CA ILE A 45 2.68 -5.56 -10.89
C ILE A 45 2.26 -4.85 -9.59
N ASP A 46 2.26 -5.55 -8.44
CA ASP A 46 2.00 -4.95 -7.13
C ASP A 46 3.03 -3.87 -6.74
N ASP A 47 4.31 -4.07 -7.08
CA ASP A 47 5.36 -3.09 -6.78
C ASP A 47 5.33 -1.88 -7.71
N PHE A 48 4.87 -2.09 -8.95
CA PHE A 48 4.64 -1.00 -9.90
C PHE A 48 3.56 -0.05 -9.40
N TYR A 49 2.41 -0.57 -8.95
CA TYR A 49 1.35 0.25 -8.37
C TYR A 49 1.81 1.03 -7.12
N MET A 50 2.61 0.39 -6.25
CA MET A 50 3.17 1.06 -5.06
C MET A 50 4.16 2.16 -5.43
N THR A 51 5.01 1.93 -6.43
CA THR A 51 5.98 2.93 -6.89
C THR A 51 5.28 4.13 -7.51
N ILE A 52 4.27 3.89 -8.35
CA ILE A 52 3.45 4.96 -8.95
C ILE A 52 2.70 5.74 -7.87
N ALA A 53 2.24 5.09 -6.81
CA ALA A 53 1.52 5.74 -5.71
C ALA A 53 2.35 6.81 -4.97
N VAL A 54 3.69 6.77 -5.04
CA VAL A 54 4.53 7.81 -4.42
C VAL A 54 4.29 9.18 -5.03
N LEU A 55 4.06 9.25 -6.35
CA LEU A 55 3.83 10.51 -7.06
C LEU A 55 2.57 11.26 -6.56
N PRO A 56 1.36 10.67 -6.54
CA PRO A 56 0.19 11.34 -5.99
C PRO A 56 0.30 11.57 -4.48
N LEU A 57 1.02 10.72 -3.72
CA LEU A 57 1.24 10.98 -2.30
C LEU A 57 2.01 12.29 -2.06
N ILE A 58 3.13 12.48 -2.76
CA ILE A 58 3.93 13.70 -2.70
C ILE A 58 3.13 14.89 -3.25
N GLY A 59 2.45 14.70 -4.39
CA GLY A 59 1.62 15.74 -5.00
C GLY A 59 0.56 16.28 -4.03
N ARG A 60 -0.14 15.38 -3.32
CA ARG A 60 -1.09 15.78 -2.26
C ARG A 60 -0.40 16.58 -1.16
N ALA A 61 0.73 16.09 -0.64
CA ALA A 61 1.43 16.74 0.47
C ALA A 61 1.83 18.17 0.08
N VAL A 62 2.40 18.35 -1.12
CA VAL A 62 2.78 19.67 -1.66
C VAL A 62 1.56 20.59 -1.78
N CYS A 63 0.47 20.13 -2.41
CA CYS A 63 -0.74 20.94 -2.57
C CYS A 63 -1.34 21.38 -1.23
N ILE A 64 -1.41 20.46 -0.24
CA ILE A 64 -1.95 20.76 1.08
C ILE A 64 -1.05 21.75 1.84
N LEU A 65 0.27 21.52 1.84
CA LEU A 65 1.21 22.41 2.54
C LEU A 65 1.18 23.82 1.95
N LEU A 66 1.20 23.94 0.62
CA LEU A 66 1.09 25.24 -0.06
C LEU A 66 -0.26 25.93 0.24
N SER A 67 -1.36 25.16 0.26
CA SER A 67 -2.68 25.68 0.59
C SER A 67 -2.73 26.25 2.02
N PHE A 68 -2.14 25.55 3.00
CA PHE A 68 -2.04 26.03 4.38
C PHE A 68 -1.08 27.21 4.55
N THR A 69 -0.02 27.33 3.73
CA THR A 69 0.87 28.50 3.80
C THR A 69 0.22 29.76 3.23
N LEU A 70 -0.57 29.61 2.17
CA LEU A 70 -1.25 30.72 1.50
C LEU A 70 -2.52 31.18 2.23
N ASN A 71 -3.25 30.26 2.87
CA ASN A 71 -4.46 30.57 3.64
C ASN A 71 -4.52 29.76 4.94
N PRO A 72 -3.81 30.18 6.02
CA PRO A 72 -3.70 29.42 7.27
C PRO A 72 -5.03 29.09 7.97
N ASP A 73 -5.99 30.00 7.86
CA ASP A 73 -7.31 29.87 8.48
C ASP A 73 -8.32 29.19 7.54
N HIS A 74 -7.95 28.99 6.27
CA HIS A 74 -8.84 28.49 5.22
C HIS A 74 -10.17 29.25 5.17
N THR A 75 -10.11 30.57 5.36
CA THR A 75 -11.28 31.43 5.25
C THR A 75 -11.63 31.70 3.79
N TYR A 76 -12.92 31.84 3.52
CA TYR A 76 -13.48 32.26 2.24
C TYR A 76 -13.84 33.75 2.22
N ASP A 77 -13.63 34.43 3.34
CA ASP A 77 -13.87 35.86 3.45
C ASP A 77 -12.78 36.63 2.69
N PRO A 78 -13.14 37.76 2.04
CA PRO A 78 -12.15 38.66 1.46
C PRO A 78 -11.28 39.29 2.54
N ALA A 79 -10.06 39.68 2.18
CA ALA A 79 -9.12 40.29 3.09
C ALA A 79 -9.60 41.68 3.52
N THR A 80 -9.47 41.98 4.81
CA THR A 80 -9.82 43.31 5.34
C THR A 80 -8.63 44.25 5.24
N GLU A 81 -8.87 45.56 5.07
CA GLU A 81 -7.79 46.58 5.06
C GLU A 81 -6.90 46.53 6.32
N ALA A 82 -7.48 46.21 7.48
CA ALA A 82 -6.74 46.02 8.73
C ALA A 82 -5.78 44.82 8.67
N GLU A 83 -6.19 43.72 8.02
CA GLU A 83 -5.32 42.55 7.82
C GLU A 83 -4.18 42.94 6.87
N ALA A 84 -4.50 43.57 5.74
CA ALA A 84 -3.53 44.06 4.77
C ALA A 84 -2.44 44.95 5.41
N GLN A 85 -2.83 45.88 6.29
CA GLN A 85 -1.90 46.70 7.07
C GLN A 85 -1.02 45.88 8.03
N THR A 86 -1.59 44.86 8.67
CA THR A 86 -0.85 43.99 9.61
C THR A 86 0.23 43.17 8.90
N TRP A 87 -0.07 42.67 7.70
CA TRP A 87 0.84 41.87 6.90
C TRP A 87 1.75 42.69 5.97
N GLY A 88 1.56 44.01 5.89
CA GLY A 88 2.30 44.90 4.99
C GLY A 88 2.08 44.57 3.51
N GLN A 89 0.90 44.04 3.17
CA GLN A 89 0.54 43.56 1.84
C GLN A 89 -0.72 44.27 1.34
N SER A 90 -0.97 44.26 0.03
CA SER A 90 -2.24 44.78 -0.50
C SER A 90 -3.36 43.76 -0.29
N VAL A 91 -4.60 44.24 -0.12
CA VAL A 91 -5.81 43.39 -0.03
C VAL A 91 -5.89 42.43 -1.21
N GLU A 92 -5.62 42.93 -2.42
CA GLU A 92 -5.61 42.13 -3.66
C GLU A 92 -4.60 40.97 -3.63
N SER A 93 -3.41 41.18 -3.05
CA SER A 93 -2.40 40.12 -2.95
C SER A 93 -2.82 39.00 -1.99
N ILE A 94 -3.44 39.35 -0.86
CA ILE A 94 -3.94 38.38 0.12
C ILE A 94 -5.12 37.59 -0.47
N ASP A 95 -6.03 38.28 -1.16
CA ASP A 95 -7.15 37.64 -1.84
C ASP A 95 -6.67 36.67 -2.94
N GLY A 96 -5.65 37.06 -3.72
CA GLY A 96 -5.02 36.19 -4.71
C GLY A 96 -4.44 34.91 -4.08
N ASP A 97 -3.76 35.02 -2.94
CA ASP A 97 -3.21 33.87 -2.20
C ASP A 97 -4.32 32.96 -1.65
N ARG A 98 -5.41 33.55 -1.13
CA ARG A 98 -6.59 32.79 -0.67
C ARG A 98 -7.26 32.03 -1.82
N GLU A 99 -7.43 32.67 -2.97
CA GLU A 99 -7.97 32.05 -4.18
C GLU A 99 -7.09 30.88 -4.65
N LEU A 100 -5.77 31.09 -4.71
CA LEU A 100 -4.81 30.04 -5.08
C LEU A 100 -4.85 28.88 -4.09
N SER A 101 -4.96 29.16 -2.79
CA SER A 101 -5.12 28.14 -1.76
C SER A 101 -6.33 27.24 -2.02
N HIS A 102 -7.48 27.81 -2.37
CA HIS A 102 -8.68 27.03 -2.68
C HIS A 102 -8.53 26.23 -3.98
N LYS A 103 -7.87 26.79 -5.01
CA LYS A 103 -7.55 26.06 -6.25
C LYS A 103 -6.70 24.83 -6.00
N LEU A 104 -5.75 24.89 -5.06
CA LEU A 104 -4.86 23.77 -4.69
C LEU A 104 -5.61 22.61 -4.00
N LEU A 105 -6.80 22.84 -3.46
CA LEU A 105 -7.60 21.77 -2.83
C LEU A 105 -8.14 20.76 -3.84
N ILE A 106 -8.43 21.17 -5.09
CA ILE A 106 -8.90 20.28 -6.15
C ILE A 106 -7.85 19.21 -6.50
N PRO A 107 -6.62 19.57 -6.94
CA PRO A 107 -5.60 18.57 -7.22
C PRO A 107 -5.22 17.77 -5.97
N ALA A 108 -5.25 18.36 -4.77
CA ALA A 108 -5.03 17.61 -3.54
C ALA A 108 -6.04 16.48 -3.31
N ARG A 109 -7.32 16.67 -3.68
CA ARG A 109 -8.37 15.64 -3.62
C ARG A 109 -8.18 14.57 -4.70
N ILE A 110 -7.79 14.98 -5.91
CA ILE A 110 -7.48 14.04 -7.00
C ILE A 110 -6.31 13.14 -6.61
N PHE A 111 -5.21 13.73 -6.14
CA PHE A 111 -4.03 12.99 -5.69
C PHE A 111 -4.34 12.07 -4.51
N TYR A 112 -5.17 12.53 -3.56
CA TYR A 112 -5.67 11.69 -2.49
C TYR A 112 -6.40 10.44 -3.01
N ALA A 113 -7.33 10.61 -3.95
CA ALA A 113 -8.04 9.49 -4.55
C ALA A 113 -7.11 8.56 -5.34
N MET A 114 -6.22 9.12 -6.17
CA MET A 114 -5.23 8.35 -6.92
C MET A 114 -4.39 7.47 -6.01
N PHE A 115 -3.86 8.03 -4.91
CA PHE A 115 -3.06 7.27 -3.96
C PHE A 115 -3.84 6.09 -3.38
N LEU A 116 -5.03 6.33 -2.85
CA LEU A 116 -5.85 5.27 -2.24
C LEU A 116 -6.27 4.18 -3.24
N TRP A 117 -6.51 4.53 -4.50
CA TRP A 117 -6.85 3.56 -5.54
C TRP A 117 -5.64 2.75 -5.98
N CYS A 118 -4.46 3.37 -6.09
CA CYS A 118 -3.21 2.65 -6.35
C CYS A 118 -2.91 1.63 -5.24
N LEU A 119 -3.14 1.96 -3.97
CA LEU A 119 -2.96 1.00 -2.87
C LEU A 119 -3.91 -0.20 -3.00
N LYS A 120 -5.18 0.03 -3.37
CA LYS A 120 -6.18 -1.03 -3.58
C LYS A 120 -5.81 -1.92 -4.77
N LEU A 121 -5.35 -1.34 -5.88
CA LEU A 121 -4.86 -2.09 -7.04
C LEU A 121 -3.60 -2.90 -6.71
N GLY A 122 -2.67 -2.33 -5.92
CA GLY A 122 -1.49 -3.03 -5.45
C GLY A 122 -1.85 -4.22 -4.54
N LEU A 123 -2.83 -4.04 -3.65
CA LEU A 123 -3.33 -5.12 -2.79
C LEU A 123 -4.06 -6.21 -3.60
N LEU A 124 -4.89 -5.81 -4.58
CA LEU A 124 -5.56 -6.75 -5.47
C LEU A 124 -4.55 -7.57 -6.30
N ALA A 125 -3.52 -6.92 -6.86
CA ALA A 125 -2.45 -7.59 -7.60
C ALA A 125 -1.65 -8.56 -6.71
N PHE A 126 -1.50 -8.25 -5.42
CA PHE A 126 -0.92 -9.18 -4.46
C PHE A 126 -1.81 -10.41 -4.25
N TYR A 127 -3.12 -10.23 -4.10
CA TYR A 127 -4.08 -11.32 -3.91
C TYR A 127 -4.30 -12.18 -5.15
N SER A 128 -4.30 -11.58 -6.34
CA SER A 128 -4.48 -12.30 -7.61
C SER A 128 -3.49 -13.44 -7.75
N ARG A 129 -2.26 -13.26 -7.26
CA ARG A 129 -1.21 -14.29 -7.22
C ARG A 129 -1.68 -15.62 -6.61
N PHE A 130 -2.52 -15.59 -5.59
CA PHE A 130 -2.96 -16.78 -4.87
C PHE A 130 -4.26 -17.33 -5.43
N ILE A 131 -5.10 -16.46 -5.98
CA ILE A 131 -6.48 -16.75 -6.34
C ILE A 131 -6.62 -17.09 -7.83
N ASP A 132 -5.78 -16.52 -8.70
CA ASP A 132 -5.81 -16.73 -10.16
C ASP A 132 -5.43 -18.17 -10.57
N VAL A 133 -4.95 -18.99 -9.62
CA VAL A 133 -4.78 -20.44 -9.81
C VAL A 133 -6.13 -21.10 -10.12
N PHE A 134 -7.22 -20.53 -9.62
CA PHE A 134 -8.57 -20.98 -9.91
C PHE A 134 -9.21 -20.15 -11.02
N ARG A 135 -9.92 -20.81 -11.96
CA ARG A 135 -10.62 -20.13 -13.07
C ARG A 135 -11.63 -19.08 -12.59
N TRP A 136 -12.40 -19.41 -11.54
CA TRP A 136 -13.35 -18.47 -10.91
C TRP A 136 -12.63 -17.31 -10.22
N GLY A 137 -11.47 -17.58 -9.62
CA GLY A 137 -10.65 -16.59 -8.96
C GLY A 137 -10.16 -15.51 -9.91
N LYS A 138 -9.63 -15.90 -11.08
CA LYS A 138 -9.21 -14.97 -12.12
C LYS A 138 -10.34 -14.05 -12.59
N LEU A 139 -11.53 -14.61 -12.84
CA LEU A 139 -12.70 -13.84 -13.26
C LEU A 139 -13.12 -12.81 -12.19
N VAL A 140 -13.07 -13.18 -10.92
CA VAL A 140 -13.38 -12.27 -9.80
C VAL A 140 -12.32 -11.18 -9.66
N THR A 141 -11.03 -11.52 -9.76
CA THR A 141 -9.94 -10.53 -9.73
C THR A 141 -10.09 -9.53 -10.88
N ASP A 142 -10.31 -10.01 -12.11
CA ASP A 142 -10.44 -9.16 -13.30
C ASP A 142 -11.66 -8.24 -13.18
N ALA A 143 -12.80 -8.77 -12.71
CA ALA A 143 -14.00 -7.97 -12.46
C ALA A 143 -13.76 -6.89 -11.38
N LEU A 144 -13.08 -7.25 -10.29
CA LEU A 144 -12.77 -6.30 -9.22
C LEU A 144 -11.77 -5.24 -9.68
N TRP A 145 -10.81 -5.59 -10.53
CA TRP A 145 -9.87 -4.64 -11.11
C TRP A 145 -10.62 -3.57 -11.94
N TRP A 146 -11.50 -4.00 -12.85
CA TRP A 146 -12.33 -3.07 -13.62
C TRP A 146 -13.26 -2.23 -12.74
N PHE A 147 -13.82 -2.81 -11.69
CA PHE A 147 -14.65 -2.09 -10.72
C PHE A 147 -13.87 -0.99 -9.98
N ILE A 148 -12.62 -1.27 -9.58
CA ILE A 148 -11.74 -0.28 -8.94
C ILE A 148 -11.44 0.87 -9.92
N ILE A 149 -11.16 0.58 -11.19
CA ILE A 149 -10.92 1.62 -12.21
C ILE A 149 -12.20 2.43 -12.48
N ALA A 150 -13.35 1.78 -12.61
CA ALA A 150 -14.63 2.47 -12.84
C ALA A 150 -15.00 3.41 -11.69
N THR A 151 -14.83 2.96 -10.46
CA THR A 151 -15.09 3.79 -9.26
C THR A 151 -14.10 4.96 -9.14
N PHE A 152 -12.84 4.78 -9.55
CA PHE A 152 -11.88 5.90 -9.62
C PHE A 152 -12.36 6.97 -10.60
N ILE A 153 -12.76 6.56 -11.80
CA ILE A 153 -13.24 7.47 -12.84
C ILE A 153 -14.50 8.20 -12.36
N ALA A 154 -15.43 7.48 -11.72
CA ALA A 154 -16.63 8.08 -11.13
C ALA A 154 -16.27 9.16 -10.11
N VAL A 155 -15.40 8.83 -9.13
CA VAL A 155 -14.92 9.80 -8.13
C VAL A 155 -14.23 10.99 -8.79
N PHE A 156 -13.35 10.76 -9.75
CA PHE A 156 -12.62 11.80 -10.48
C PHE A 156 -13.57 12.76 -11.20
N ILE A 157 -14.54 12.23 -11.94
CA ILE A 157 -15.57 13.03 -12.62
C ILE A 157 -16.37 13.83 -11.59
N THR A 158 -16.77 13.20 -10.49
CA THR A 158 -17.54 13.89 -9.45
C THR A 158 -16.75 15.02 -8.82
N ILE A 159 -15.43 14.87 -8.57
CA ILE A 159 -14.57 15.98 -8.08
C ILE A 159 -14.65 17.18 -9.04
N LEU A 160 -14.55 16.92 -10.35
CA LEU A 160 -14.60 17.98 -11.37
C LEU A 160 -16.02 18.49 -11.66
N ALA A 161 -17.05 17.78 -11.20
CA ALA A 161 -18.44 18.13 -11.39
C ALA A 161 -19.12 18.64 -10.11
N GLU A 162 -18.38 18.81 -9.01
CA GLU A 162 -18.91 19.31 -7.73
C GLU A 162 -19.61 20.66 -7.89
N CYS A 163 -19.08 21.53 -8.75
CA CYS A 163 -19.55 22.89 -8.96
C CYS A 163 -19.70 23.26 -10.44
N ARG A 164 -20.77 23.97 -10.77
CA ARG A 164 -21.03 24.52 -12.11
C ARG A 164 -21.48 25.99 -12.00
N PRO A 165 -20.64 26.97 -12.40
CA PRO A 165 -19.27 26.84 -12.91
C PRO A 165 -18.25 26.43 -11.83
N LEU A 166 -17.14 25.80 -12.25
CA LEU A 166 -16.05 25.39 -11.35
C LEU A 166 -15.43 26.55 -10.57
N SER A 167 -15.51 27.76 -11.12
CA SER A 167 -15.00 28.98 -10.47
C SER A 167 -15.63 29.29 -9.12
N LEU A 168 -16.82 28.76 -8.85
CA LEU A 168 -17.48 28.90 -7.55
C LEU A 168 -16.72 28.20 -6.41
N LEU A 169 -15.84 27.23 -6.72
CA LEU A 169 -15.11 26.48 -5.69
C LEU A 169 -13.99 27.30 -5.03
N TRP A 170 -13.43 28.27 -5.75
CA TRP A 170 -12.34 29.12 -5.27
C TRP A 170 -12.73 30.60 -5.12
N ALA A 171 -13.97 30.96 -5.47
CA ALA A 171 -14.47 32.31 -5.31
C ALA A 171 -14.45 32.74 -3.83
N LEU A 172 -13.95 33.94 -3.59
CA LEU A 172 -14.08 34.62 -2.30
C LEU A 172 -15.49 35.17 -2.16
N ASN A 173 -15.93 35.40 -0.93
CA ASN A 173 -17.24 35.91 -0.54
C ASN A 173 -18.37 34.86 -0.53
N TYR A 174 -18.81 34.53 0.69
CA TYR A 174 -19.76 33.47 1.01
C TYR A 174 -21.20 33.94 0.77
N ASP A 175 -21.89 33.26 -0.14
CA ASP A 175 -23.31 33.48 -0.41
C ASP A 175 -24.00 32.11 -0.21
N ASP A 176 -25.23 32.04 0.30
CA ASP A 176 -25.87 30.78 0.74
C ASP A 176 -25.85 29.69 -0.35
N THR A 177 -25.91 30.09 -1.62
CA THR A 177 -25.85 29.18 -2.78
C THR A 177 -24.44 28.60 -3.00
N LYS A 178 -23.38 29.37 -2.71
CA LYS A 178 -21.97 28.95 -2.85
C LYS A 178 -21.55 27.94 -1.77
N VAL A 179 -22.22 27.98 -0.62
CA VAL A 179 -22.00 27.09 0.54
C VAL A 179 -22.21 25.63 0.17
N ALA A 180 -23.32 25.33 -0.50
CA ALA A 180 -23.68 23.98 -0.89
C ALA A 180 -22.65 23.37 -1.86
N CYS A 181 -22.11 24.21 -2.75
CA CYS A 181 -21.14 23.83 -3.77
C CYS A 181 -19.79 23.46 -3.16
N ASN A 182 -19.25 24.33 -2.30
CA ASN A 182 -17.94 24.15 -1.68
C ASN A 182 -17.89 23.00 -0.65
N ARG A 183 -19.05 22.57 -0.14
CA ARG A 183 -19.13 21.47 0.84
C ARG A 183 -18.82 20.10 0.23
N ALA A 184 -18.98 19.94 -1.09
CA ALA A 184 -18.65 18.71 -1.82
C ALA A 184 -19.25 17.42 -1.24
N VAL A 185 -20.42 17.52 -0.59
CA VAL A 185 -21.02 16.40 0.16
C VAL A 185 -21.27 15.20 -0.75
N GLY A 186 -21.77 15.44 -1.97
CA GLY A 186 -22.02 14.37 -2.94
C GLY A 186 -20.75 13.61 -3.33
N ASN A 187 -19.64 14.33 -3.59
CA ASN A 187 -18.34 13.70 -3.85
C ASN A 187 -17.87 12.87 -2.65
N LEU A 188 -18.00 13.43 -1.45
CA LEU A 188 -17.51 12.84 -0.22
C LEU A 188 -18.28 11.57 0.15
N ILE A 189 -19.60 11.55 -0.05
CA ILE A 189 -20.45 10.37 0.09
C ILE A 189 -20.08 9.32 -0.96
N LEU A 190 -19.97 9.69 -2.23
CA LEU A 190 -19.61 8.76 -3.30
C LEU A 190 -18.25 8.11 -3.04
N MET A 191 -17.25 8.92 -2.68
CA MET A 191 -15.92 8.47 -2.30
C MET A 191 -15.96 7.47 -1.13
N ALA A 192 -16.71 7.80 -0.07
CA ALA A 192 -16.85 6.93 1.10
C ALA A 192 -17.52 5.59 0.73
N VAL A 193 -18.62 5.62 -0.03
CA VAL A 193 -19.35 4.43 -0.47
C VAL A 193 -18.46 3.54 -1.35
N CYS A 194 -17.80 4.11 -2.36
CA CYS A 194 -16.88 3.36 -3.21
C CYS A 194 -15.73 2.74 -2.39
N ASN A 195 -15.14 3.50 -1.46
CA ASN A 195 -14.10 2.99 -0.58
C ASN A 195 -14.58 1.79 0.26
N ILE A 196 -15.75 1.91 0.90
CA ILE A 196 -16.32 0.85 1.75
C ILE A 196 -16.57 -0.41 0.90
N ILE A 197 -17.23 -0.28 -0.25
CA ILE A 197 -17.55 -1.42 -1.12
C ILE A 197 -16.27 -2.13 -1.57
N ILE A 198 -15.25 -1.39 -2.03
CA ILE A 198 -14.00 -2.01 -2.48
C ILE A 198 -13.26 -2.68 -1.32
N ASN A 199 -13.19 -2.03 -0.16
CA ASN A 199 -12.53 -2.63 1.01
C ASN A 199 -13.23 -3.93 1.44
N ILE A 200 -14.57 -3.95 1.46
CA ILE A 200 -15.34 -5.18 1.74
C ILE A 200 -15.05 -6.25 0.68
N ALA A 201 -15.03 -5.89 -0.60
CA ALA A 201 -14.72 -6.84 -1.68
C ALA A 201 -13.31 -7.45 -1.52
N LEU A 202 -12.30 -6.63 -1.19
CA LEU A 202 -10.93 -7.09 -0.95
C LEU A 202 -10.79 -7.96 0.30
N ILE A 203 -11.63 -7.74 1.32
CA ILE A 203 -11.71 -8.57 2.53
C ILE A 203 -12.33 -9.94 2.22
N ILE A 204 -13.38 -9.98 1.39
CA ILE A 204 -14.09 -11.21 1.03
C ILE A 204 -13.28 -12.05 0.05
N LEU A 205 -12.52 -11.42 -0.85
CA LEU A 205 -11.76 -12.07 -1.92
C LEU A 205 -10.96 -13.33 -1.47
N PRO A 206 -10.16 -13.31 -0.39
CA PRO A 206 -9.42 -14.50 0.06
C PRO A 206 -10.26 -15.58 0.76
N PHE A 207 -11.51 -15.29 1.13
CA PHE A 207 -12.32 -16.18 1.97
C PHE A 207 -12.74 -17.50 1.30
N PRO A 208 -13.14 -17.54 0.02
CA PRO A 208 -13.50 -18.82 -0.58
C PRO A 208 -12.26 -19.70 -0.82
N MET A 209 -11.07 -19.12 -0.98
CA MET A 209 -9.81 -19.89 -1.02
C MET A 209 -9.54 -20.64 0.30
N LEU A 210 -9.82 -20.02 1.45
CA LEU A 210 -9.68 -20.64 2.78
C LEU A 210 -10.51 -21.91 2.96
N ARG A 211 -11.66 -22.00 2.27
CA ARG A 211 -12.57 -23.14 2.40
C ARG A 211 -12.09 -24.35 1.59
N HIS A 212 -11.40 -24.11 0.47
CA HIS A 212 -10.95 -25.18 -0.42
C HIS A 212 -9.59 -25.75 -0.03
N LEU A 213 -8.77 -24.99 0.68
CA LEU A 213 -7.40 -25.39 1.03
C LEU A 213 -7.34 -25.84 2.50
N ARG A 214 -6.92 -27.08 2.76
CA ARG A 214 -6.64 -27.60 4.12
C ARG A 214 -5.38 -26.93 4.67
N LEU A 215 -5.51 -25.66 5.02
CA LEU A 215 -4.43 -24.83 5.56
C LEU A 215 -4.17 -25.18 7.03
N ASP A 216 -2.89 -25.22 7.39
CA ASP A 216 -2.46 -25.33 8.78
C ASP A 216 -2.96 -24.13 9.59
N ILE A 217 -3.14 -24.31 10.90
CA ILE A 217 -3.64 -23.26 11.82
C ILE A 217 -2.82 -21.96 11.68
N LYS A 218 -1.52 -22.09 11.44
CA LYS A 218 -0.60 -20.95 11.22
C LYS A 218 -0.94 -20.12 9.97
N GLU A 219 -1.45 -20.74 8.92
CA GLU A 219 -1.83 -20.07 7.67
C GLU A 219 -3.26 -19.49 7.75
N LYS A 220 -4.14 -20.10 8.54
CA LYS A 220 -5.44 -19.51 8.88
C LYS A 220 -5.29 -18.25 9.72
N VAL A 221 -4.40 -18.25 10.71
CA VAL A 221 -4.08 -17.04 11.51
C VAL A 221 -3.48 -15.94 10.63
N GLN A 222 -2.63 -16.29 9.67
CA GLN A 222 -2.08 -15.33 8.69
C GLN A 222 -3.20 -14.61 7.94
N LEU A 223 -4.18 -15.36 7.44
CA LEU A 223 -5.26 -14.77 6.67
C LEU A 223 -6.26 -14.00 7.54
N GLY A 224 -6.45 -14.43 8.78
CA GLY A 224 -7.20 -13.68 9.80
C GLY A 224 -6.56 -12.33 10.13
N PHE A 225 -5.23 -12.24 10.16
CA PHE A 225 -4.54 -10.96 10.35
C PHE A 225 -4.77 -10.02 9.15
N LEU A 226 -4.60 -10.50 7.92
CA LEU A 226 -4.92 -9.70 6.72
C LEU A 226 -6.38 -9.21 6.69
N PHE A 227 -7.32 -10.03 7.18
CA PHE A 227 -8.74 -9.67 7.32
C PHE A 227 -8.96 -8.54 8.33
N SER A 228 -8.39 -8.65 9.53
CA SER A 228 -8.51 -7.63 10.57
C SER A 228 -7.98 -6.26 10.12
N VAL A 229 -6.93 -6.28 9.31
CA VAL A 229 -6.30 -5.10 8.74
C VAL A 229 -7.23 -4.39 7.73
N GLY A 230 -7.96 -5.13 6.87
CA GLY A 230 -8.99 -4.55 6.00
C GLY A 230 -10.21 -4.01 6.75
N ALA A 231 -10.63 -4.71 7.82
CA ALA A 231 -11.75 -4.28 8.67
C ALA A 231 -11.46 -2.95 9.39
N VAL A 232 -10.22 -2.72 9.81
CA VAL A 232 -9.78 -1.44 10.38
C VAL A 232 -9.95 -0.29 9.38
N LEU A 233 -9.64 -0.49 8.09
CA LEU A 233 -9.86 0.55 7.08
C LEU A 233 -11.34 0.88 6.88
N VAL A 234 -12.19 -0.15 6.84
CA VAL A 234 -13.65 0.06 6.76
C VAL A 234 -14.15 0.83 7.99
N ALA A 235 -13.68 0.47 9.18
CA ALA A 235 -14.04 1.16 10.41
C ALA A 235 -13.60 2.63 10.39
N ILE A 236 -12.37 2.93 9.97
CA ILE A 236 -11.88 4.32 9.84
C ILE A 236 -12.74 5.11 8.85
N THR A 237 -13.09 4.53 7.70
CA THR A 237 -13.97 5.21 6.71
C THR A 237 -15.36 5.46 7.28
N ILE A 238 -15.95 4.53 8.02
CA ILE A 238 -17.28 4.69 8.64
C ILE A 238 -17.25 5.76 9.75
N LEU A 239 -16.25 5.73 10.62
CA LEU A 239 -16.08 6.70 11.71
C LEU A 239 -15.94 8.15 11.19
N ARG A 240 -15.54 8.32 9.93
CA ARG A 240 -15.44 9.61 9.27
C ARG A 240 -16.78 10.17 8.77
N ILE A 241 -17.79 9.32 8.53
CA ILE A 241 -19.09 9.74 7.95
C ILE A 241 -19.82 10.80 8.80
N PRO A 242 -19.91 10.70 10.14
CA PRO A 242 -20.55 11.75 10.94
C PRO A 242 -19.86 13.11 10.85
N LEU A 243 -18.52 13.10 10.70
CA LEU A 243 -17.72 14.32 10.52
C LEU A 243 -17.86 14.91 9.11
N ILE A 244 -18.21 14.08 8.13
CA ILE A 244 -18.52 14.52 6.77
C ILE A 244 -19.89 15.23 6.74
N LEU A 245 -20.85 14.71 7.51
CA LEU A 245 -22.24 15.18 7.54
C LEU A 245 -22.48 16.36 8.48
N ASN A 246 -21.54 16.66 9.37
CA ASN A 246 -21.65 17.81 10.27
C ASN A 246 -21.20 19.11 9.57
N GLU A 247 -22.04 20.13 9.60
CA GLU A 247 -21.86 21.40 8.88
C GLU A 247 -20.68 22.24 9.39
N SER A 248 -20.27 22.02 10.62
CA SER A 248 -19.20 22.77 11.29
C SER A 248 -17.78 22.23 11.03
N VAL A 249 -17.63 21.19 10.19
CA VAL A 249 -16.32 20.55 10.04
C VAL A 249 -15.39 21.34 9.13
N SER A 250 -14.41 21.96 9.77
CA SER A 250 -13.33 22.75 9.16
C SER A 250 -12.51 21.95 8.15
N GLN A 251 -11.95 22.66 7.17
CA GLN A 251 -11.06 22.09 6.16
C GLN A 251 -9.84 21.40 6.79
N ARG A 252 -9.37 21.94 7.92
CA ARG A 252 -8.30 21.38 8.75
C ARG A 252 -8.61 19.95 9.20
N SER A 253 -9.78 19.75 9.81
CA SER A 253 -10.24 18.42 10.24
C SER A 253 -10.30 17.45 9.06
N ARG A 254 -10.82 17.88 7.90
CA ARG A 254 -10.88 17.03 6.69
C ARG A 254 -9.49 16.57 6.24
N SER A 255 -8.50 17.46 6.27
CA SER A 255 -7.11 17.14 5.89
C SER A 255 -6.43 16.19 6.89
N MET A 256 -6.66 16.41 8.19
CA MET A 256 -6.17 15.53 9.27
C MET A 256 -6.67 14.11 9.08
N TRP A 257 -7.99 13.92 8.95
CA TRP A 257 -8.60 12.59 8.75
C TRP A 257 -8.12 11.91 7.48
N ALA A 258 -7.96 12.66 6.38
CA ALA A 258 -7.41 12.12 5.15
C ALA A 258 -5.95 11.65 5.31
N SER A 259 -5.14 12.35 6.13
CA SER A 259 -3.74 11.96 6.40
C SER A 259 -3.66 10.70 7.27
N ILE A 260 -4.55 10.55 8.26
CA ILE A 260 -4.70 9.33 9.06
C ILE A 260 -5.10 8.15 8.16
N GLU A 261 -6.09 8.36 7.29
CA GLU A 261 -6.56 7.32 6.36
C GLU A 261 -5.46 6.87 5.39
N ILE A 262 -4.69 7.81 4.83
CA ILE A 262 -3.50 7.52 4.02
C ILE A 262 -2.51 6.64 4.77
N LEU A 263 -2.18 7.02 6.01
CA LEU A 263 -1.19 6.31 6.82
C LEU A 263 -1.66 4.88 7.09
N CYS A 264 -2.89 4.72 7.56
CA CYS A 264 -3.48 3.41 7.83
C CYS A 264 -3.54 2.56 6.56
N ALA A 265 -4.01 3.11 5.43
CA ALA A 265 -4.11 2.39 4.17
C ALA A 265 -2.73 1.97 3.64
N CYS A 266 -1.72 2.83 3.76
CA CYS A 266 -0.35 2.51 3.37
C CYS A 266 0.23 1.37 4.21
N ILE A 267 0.06 1.42 5.54
CA ILE A 267 0.49 0.35 6.44
C ILE A 267 -0.20 -0.96 6.03
N VAL A 268 -1.54 -0.95 5.97
CA VAL A 268 -2.38 -2.10 5.61
C VAL A 268 -1.95 -2.75 4.30
N SER A 269 -1.76 -1.96 3.25
CA SER A 269 -1.43 -2.47 1.92
C SER A 269 0.00 -3.02 1.80
N ASN A 270 0.89 -2.62 2.71
CA ASN A 270 2.27 -3.12 2.78
C ASN A 270 2.47 -4.25 3.82
N THR A 271 1.53 -4.42 4.76
CA THR A 271 1.57 -5.49 5.77
C THR A 271 1.77 -6.89 5.18
N PRO A 272 1.06 -7.33 4.12
CA PRO A 272 1.26 -8.67 3.56
C PRO A 272 2.69 -8.90 3.05
N PHE A 273 3.32 -7.85 2.51
CA PHE A 273 4.69 -7.90 2.02
C PHE A 273 5.69 -8.04 3.18
N PHE A 274 5.62 -7.15 4.18
CA PHE A 274 6.53 -7.18 5.32
C PHE A 274 6.35 -8.44 6.17
N TYR A 275 5.13 -8.94 6.29
CA TYR A 275 4.87 -10.20 6.97
C TYR A 275 5.53 -11.39 6.25
N ALA A 276 5.34 -11.50 4.93
CA ALA A 276 5.98 -12.55 4.14
C ALA A 276 7.52 -12.48 4.25
N LEU A 277 8.06 -11.26 4.27
CA LEU A 277 9.47 -11.01 4.48
C LEU A 277 9.98 -11.55 5.83
N VAL A 278 9.32 -11.19 6.94
CA VAL A 278 9.72 -11.66 8.28
C VAL A 278 9.66 -13.18 8.37
N LYS A 279 8.66 -13.81 7.75
CA LYS A 279 8.53 -15.27 7.70
C LYS A 279 9.70 -15.93 6.94
N ASP A 280 10.11 -15.36 5.81
CA ASP A 280 11.22 -15.88 5.01
C ASP A 280 12.57 -15.72 5.74
N MET A 281 12.80 -14.59 6.41
CA MET A 281 14.01 -14.38 7.21
C MET A 281 14.12 -15.35 8.39
N LYS A 282 13.00 -15.65 9.07
CA LYS A 282 12.97 -16.63 10.17
C LYS A 282 13.33 -18.03 9.67
N ARG A 283 12.76 -18.44 8.53
CA ARG A 283 13.09 -19.74 7.90
C ARG A 283 14.58 -19.86 7.59
N GLN A 284 15.19 -18.81 7.01
CA GLN A 284 16.63 -18.81 6.74
C GLN A 284 17.51 -18.85 8.00
N HIS A 285 17.01 -18.35 9.13
CA HIS A 285 17.70 -18.46 10.41
C HIS A 285 17.62 -19.87 10.97
N ASP A 286 16.43 -20.49 10.94
CA ASP A 286 16.20 -21.86 11.41
C ASP A 286 16.96 -22.90 10.55
N ASP A 287 17.14 -22.64 9.26
CA ASP A 287 17.88 -23.50 8.33
C ASP A 287 19.42 -23.33 8.41
N ARG A 288 19.95 -22.42 9.24
CA ARG A 288 21.41 -22.37 9.47
C ARG A 288 21.79 -23.60 10.32
N PRO A 289 22.68 -24.48 9.83
CA PRO A 289 23.12 -25.60 10.64
C PRO A 289 23.77 -25.05 11.92
N GLU A 290 23.28 -25.47 13.08
CA GLU A 290 24.06 -25.38 14.32
C GLU A 290 25.44 -25.92 14.00
N ARG A 291 26.46 -25.06 14.09
CA ARG A 291 27.84 -25.54 14.20
C ARG A 291 27.83 -26.42 15.45
N SER A 292 27.75 -27.73 15.27
CA SER A 292 28.12 -28.67 16.32
C SER A 292 29.44 -28.18 16.91
N PRO A 293 29.56 -28.05 18.24
CA PRO A 293 30.87 -27.84 18.83
C PRO A 293 31.71 -29.00 18.33
N SER A 294 32.75 -28.68 17.56
CA SER A 294 33.80 -29.62 17.23
C SER A 294 34.28 -30.21 18.55
N ASN A 295 33.89 -31.47 18.82
CA ASN A 295 34.40 -32.24 19.94
C ASN A 295 35.93 -32.12 19.86
N ALA A 296 36.49 -31.41 20.83
CA ALA A 296 37.92 -31.35 21.03
C ALA A 296 38.40 -32.79 21.13
N THR A 297 39.29 -33.15 20.21
CA THR A 297 40.05 -34.38 20.20
C THR A 297 40.71 -34.54 21.57
N ASN A 298 40.26 -35.52 22.37
CA ASN A 298 41.08 -36.09 23.43
C ASN A 298 42.06 -37.06 22.75
N PRO A 299 43.38 -36.84 22.80
CA PRO A 299 44.35 -37.81 22.33
C PRO A 299 44.53 -38.85 23.43
N GLY A 300 43.80 -39.95 23.37
CA GLY A 300 43.89 -40.99 24.40
C GLY A 300 42.87 -42.09 24.23
N ASP A 301 42.82 -42.70 23.04
CA ASP A 301 42.34 -44.07 22.82
C ASP A 301 42.71 -44.47 21.38
N LEU A 302 44.02 -44.63 21.15
CA LEU A 302 44.54 -45.48 20.09
C LEU A 302 44.73 -46.84 20.74
N ASP A 303 43.80 -47.75 20.51
CA ASP A 303 44.04 -49.14 20.18
C ASP A 303 42.72 -49.90 20.17
N PHE A 304 42.70 -51.01 19.43
CA PHE A 304 41.64 -52.03 19.42
C PHE A 304 40.53 -51.81 18.36
N TYR A 305 40.87 -52.04 17.09
CA TYR A 305 40.38 -53.21 16.33
C TYR A 305 40.92 -53.14 14.89
N ASP A 306 42.04 -53.80 14.69
CA ASP A 306 42.50 -54.23 13.37
C ASP A 306 41.93 -55.64 13.10
N LEU A 307 41.49 -55.86 11.86
CA LEU A 307 41.43 -57.14 11.13
C LEU A 307 40.68 -58.33 11.75
N GLN A 308 39.44 -58.58 11.29
CA GLN A 308 39.10 -59.83 10.60
C GLN A 308 37.65 -59.86 10.09
N SER A 309 37.47 -59.84 8.77
CA SER A 309 36.60 -60.78 8.02
C SER A 309 36.41 -60.29 6.57
N LEU A 310 37.23 -60.83 5.66
CA LEU A 310 36.83 -61.01 4.27
C LEU A 310 36.28 -62.44 4.11
N PRO A 311 35.28 -62.63 3.24
CA PRO A 311 35.53 -63.53 2.12
C PRO A 311 35.25 -62.89 0.76
N SER A 312 36.11 -63.30 -0.17
CA SER A 312 36.15 -63.03 -1.61
C SER A 312 34.99 -63.69 -2.37
N SER A 313 34.39 -62.99 -3.35
CA SER A 313 34.41 -63.37 -4.78
C SER A 313 33.28 -62.71 -5.59
N ALA A 314 33.55 -62.59 -6.89
CA ALA A 314 32.69 -62.25 -8.03
C ALA A 314 32.61 -60.76 -8.40
N GLY A 315 33.30 -60.44 -9.50
CA GLY A 315 33.53 -59.11 -10.00
C GLY A 315 32.41 -58.54 -10.86
N VAL A 316 32.44 -57.22 -10.99
CA VAL A 316 31.75 -56.47 -12.03
C VAL A 316 32.68 -55.33 -12.47
N GLN A 317 32.92 -55.24 -13.77
CA GLN A 317 33.79 -54.26 -14.40
C GLN A 317 33.21 -52.84 -14.28
N VAL A 318 34.10 -51.88 -14.01
CA VAL A 318 33.86 -50.44 -14.12
C VAL A 318 34.27 -49.98 -15.52
N PRO A 319 33.47 -49.15 -16.22
CA PRO A 319 34.01 -48.19 -17.16
C PRO A 319 33.92 -46.78 -16.57
N VAL A 320 35.08 -46.15 -16.44
CA VAL A 320 35.25 -44.71 -16.25
C VAL A 320 34.80 -44.00 -17.53
N ARG A 321 33.84 -43.07 -17.44
CA ARG A 321 33.67 -42.04 -18.47
C ARG A 321 33.38 -40.68 -17.84
N SER A 322 34.17 -39.72 -18.28
CA SER A 322 34.25 -38.30 -17.93
C SER A 322 32.93 -37.52 -18.05
N SER A 323 32.67 -36.66 -17.06
CA SER A 323 31.75 -35.49 -17.09
C SER A 323 32.23 -34.42 -18.10
N PRO A 324 31.52 -33.30 -18.36
CA PRO A 324 30.21 -32.85 -17.85
C PRO A 324 29.24 -32.34 -18.96
N GLU A 325 27.93 -32.21 -18.69
CA GLU A 325 27.10 -31.08 -19.17
C GLU A 325 25.62 -31.14 -18.73
N THR A 326 25.20 -30.06 -18.05
CA THR A 326 23.84 -29.48 -17.99
C THR A 326 22.68 -30.29 -17.36
N SER A 327 22.46 -30.03 -16.07
CA SER A 327 21.18 -30.28 -15.39
C SER A 327 20.06 -29.43 -16.01
N LYS A 328 19.23 -30.06 -16.87
CA LYS A 328 17.92 -29.53 -17.24
C LYS A 328 16.94 -29.83 -16.09
N CYS A 329 16.40 -28.77 -15.50
CA CYS A 329 15.31 -28.84 -14.52
C CYS A 329 14.00 -29.16 -15.25
N THR A 330 13.64 -30.44 -15.37
CA THR A 330 12.37 -30.88 -15.93
C THR A 330 11.26 -30.72 -14.89
N ILE A 331 10.32 -29.82 -15.17
CA ILE A 331 9.05 -29.69 -14.42
C ILE A 331 8.20 -30.94 -14.73
N ARG A 332 8.03 -31.83 -13.74
CA ARG A 332 7.01 -32.88 -13.80
C ARG A 332 5.65 -32.25 -13.54
N TYR A 333 4.78 -32.27 -14.55
CA TYR A 333 3.33 -32.23 -14.38
C TYR A 333 2.90 -33.55 -13.72
N LEU A 334 2.20 -33.47 -12.59
CA LEU A 334 1.45 -34.58 -12.02
C LEU A 334 0.06 -34.59 -12.66
N GLU A 335 -0.12 -35.42 -13.69
CA GLU A 335 -1.41 -36.04 -13.98
C GLU A 335 -1.58 -37.20 -12.99
N HIS A 336 -2.75 -37.31 -12.35
CA HIS A 336 -3.39 -38.60 -12.06
C HIS A 336 -4.83 -38.38 -11.57
N VAL A 337 -5.75 -38.90 -12.39
CA VAL A 337 -7.06 -39.56 -12.12
C VAL A 337 -8.14 -38.78 -11.38
#